data_AF-A0A9N8DEE6-F1
#
_entry.id   AF-A0A9N8DEE6-F1
#
_cell.length_a   1.000
_cell.length_b   1.000
_cell.length_c   1.000
_cell.angle_alpha   90.00
_cell.angle_beta   90.00
_cell.angle_gamma   90.00
#
_symmetry.space_group_name_H-M   'P 1'
#
loop_
_entity.id
_entity.type
_entity.pdbx_description
1 polymer ?
#
loop_
_entity_poly.entity_id
_entity_poly.type
_entity_poly.pdbx_seq_one_letter_code
_entity_poly.pdbx_strand_id
1 'polypeptide(L)'
;MVKLSFSASAFMLASFAATAVQAKQVILYQNDFEAPKASLSPDPANQLLATPGNDVNTNYGAQGGPNHVKTTHGDGHFGQQNSVETLVVHSTYKSQYPYSDPDGRAGDYSIGMLADYPAAATSDFLWLDFTAPSGQDYFNVQVDISAISASGGMGPNTKVPVIYDLILIDMASGQEVVLETKRITGTTAPNDYTFAWTRGLASFNKGDRTDLRIKFDAIQPSYSAIDNLLIYTDEVEVTTVTPPDTPIAASTAKMSGDPHVQGWGGRKFDFHGGCDLVLLSHPEFANGLGLHVHVRTKIQTWWSYIETAVVQIGDQMIEMSGGSNEDGGPNVWVNGVAGARAIIEDPNLKALEEVLEAQLEGFHITYRKLDAKQHRIRIDFNRAGDAISLQTYKDWVAVSVKANKKENFKGTMGLMGRFPNGDLVARDGVSVMADTDAFGKEWQVLASEPMLFHSIGNVPASMECAMPSEKATEEQRKRRLGESSISTKDAEQACARVSPYDRDQCIFDVLATNDMDMAGAY
;
A
#
# COMPACT_ATOMS: atom_id res chain seq x y z
N MET A 1 -9.41 -28.95 -70.71
CA MET A 1 -8.94 -27.99 -69.66
C MET A 1 -10.14 -27.59 -68.83
N VAL A 2 -10.17 -28.06 -67.59
CA VAL A 2 -11.25 -27.92 -66.61
C VAL A 2 -11.21 -26.49 -66.04
N LYS A 3 -12.33 -25.76 -66.09
CA LYS A 3 -12.51 -24.51 -65.33
C LYS A 3 -13.26 -24.86 -64.04
N LEU A 4 -12.54 -24.85 -62.92
CA LEU A 4 -13.13 -24.94 -61.58
C LEU A 4 -13.86 -23.62 -61.25
N SER A 5 -15.14 -23.71 -60.90
CA SER A 5 -15.91 -22.67 -60.24
C SER A 5 -15.82 -22.87 -58.72
N PHE A 6 -15.18 -21.96 -58.00
CA PHE A 6 -15.25 -21.90 -56.54
C PHE A 6 -16.42 -21.02 -56.12
N SER A 7 -17.39 -21.63 -55.45
CA SER A 7 -18.49 -20.94 -54.75
C SER A 7 -17.99 -20.56 -53.36
N ALA A 8 -17.88 -19.25 -53.07
CA ALA A 8 -17.54 -18.75 -51.75
C ALA A 8 -18.81 -18.70 -50.88
N SER A 9 -18.98 -19.68 -50.00
CA SER A 9 -19.99 -19.65 -48.94
C SER A 9 -19.51 -18.73 -47.81
N ALA A 10 -20.19 -17.61 -47.60
CA ALA A 10 -19.97 -16.73 -46.47
C ALA A 10 -20.47 -17.40 -45.17
N PHE A 11 -19.55 -17.80 -44.30
CA PHE A 11 -19.86 -18.15 -42.91
C PHE A 11 -20.05 -16.84 -42.12
N MET A 12 -21.30 -16.51 -41.77
CA MET A 12 -21.56 -15.55 -40.68
C MET A 12 -21.17 -16.23 -39.37
N LEU A 13 -20.03 -15.85 -38.79
CA LEU A 13 -19.79 -16.05 -37.37
C LEU A 13 -20.68 -15.05 -36.61
N ALA A 14 -21.73 -15.55 -35.97
CA ALA A 14 -22.44 -14.81 -34.94
C ALA A 14 -21.53 -14.72 -33.71
N SER A 15 -20.87 -13.58 -33.52
CA SER A 15 -20.18 -13.25 -32.28
C SER A 15 -21.22 -13.08 -31.17
N PHE A 16 -21.43 -14.11 -30.36
CA PHE A 16 -22.06 -13.94 -29.05
C PHE A 16 -21.07 -13.18 -28.16
N ALA A 17 -21.23 -11.85 -28.09
CA ALA A 17 -20.68 -11.09 -26.99
C ALA A 17 -21.44 -11.52 -25.73
N ALA A 18 -20.84 -12.43 -24.95
CA ALA A 18 -21.30 -12.69 -23.60
C ALA A 18 -21.07 -11.41 -22.80
N THR A 19 -22.12 -10.61 -22.63
CA THR A 19 -22.14 -9.59 -21.59
C THR A 19 -22.06 -10.33 -20.26
N ALA A 20 -20.87 -10.41 -19.68
CA ALA A 20 -20.72 -10.78 -18.29
C ALA A 20 -21.54 -9.77 -17.48
N VAL A 21 -22.69 -10.21 -16.96
CA VAL A 21 -23.40 -9.48 -15.93
C VAL A 21 -22.42 -9.47 -14.76
N GLN A 22 -21.82 -8.31 -14.52
CA GLN A 22 -20.88 -8.12 -13.43
C GLN A 22 -21.69 -8.28 -12.14
N ALA A 23 -21.45 -9.38 -11.42
CA ALA A 23 -22.15 -9.69 -10.18
C ALA A 23 -22.00 -8.52 -9.21
N LYS A 24 -23.10 -8.09 -8.59
CA LYS A 24 -23.11 -6.89 -7.78
C LYS A 24 -22.60 -7.21 -6.37
N GLN A 25 -21.29 -7.16 -6.17
CA GLN A 25 -20.68 -7.30 -4.84
C GLN A 25 -21.25 -6.25 -3.86
N VAL A 26 -21.55 -6.68 -2.62
CA VAL A 26 -21.98 -5.79 -1.53
C VAL A 26 -21.05 -5.98 -0.32
N ILE A 27 -20.26 -4.96 0.01
CA ILE A 27 -19.42 -4.98 1.21
C ILE A 27 -20.28 -4.81 2.46
N LEU A 28 -20.07 -5.73 3.41
CA LEU A 28 -20.68 -5.67 4.74
C LEU A 28 -19.72 -5.07 5.77
N TYR A 29 -18.44 -5.40 5.70
CA TYR A 29 -17.41 -4.89 6.60
C TYR A 29 -16.03 -4.86 5.93
N GLN A 30 -15.24 -3.85 6.25
CA GLN A 30 -13.86 -3.74 5.83
C GLN A 30 -13.07 -2.98 6.89
N ASN A 31 -11.92 -3.52 7.31
CA ASN A 31 -11.02 -2.86 8.25
C ASN A 31 -9.59 -3.36 8.03
N ASP A 32 -8.65 -2.43 7.89
CA ASP A 32 -7.20 -2.65 7.86
C ASP A 32 -6.54 -2.43 9.22
N PHE A 33 -7.34 -2.09 10.25
CA PHE A 33 -6.92 -1.87 11.63
C PHE A 33 -5.94 -0.70 11.87
N GLU A 34 -5.69 0.12 10.86
CA GLU A 34 -4.73 1.23 10.91
C GLU A 34 -5.26 2.51 11.55
N ALA A 35 -6.57 2.58 11.81
CA ALA A 35 -7.24 3.75 12.36
C ALA A 35 -7.96 3.45 13.69
N PRO A 36 -7.25 3.11 14.78
CA PRO A 36 -7.89 2.91 16.08
C PRO A 36 -8.51 4.20 16.64
N LYS A 37 -9.63 4.07 17.36
CA LYS A 37 -10.42 5.19 17.92
C LYS A 37 -9.65 6.06 18.92
N ALA A 38 -8.74 5.45 19.66
CA ALA A 38 -7.83 6.15 20.55
C ALA A 38 -6.43 6.10 19.95
N SER A 39 -5.64 7.17 20.11
CA SER A 39 -4.20 7.11 19.90
C SER A 39 -3.65 6.05 20.84
N LEU A 40 -3.35 4.87 20.30
CA LEU A 40 -2.69 3.81 21.04
C LEU A 40 -1.26 4.28 21.30
N SER A 41 -1.04 4.91 22.45
CA SER A 41 0.31 5.17 22.93
C SER A 41 0.92 3.81 23.27
N PRO A 42 2.10 3.45 22.73
CA PRO A 42 2.84 2.31 23.26
C PRO A 42 3.12 2.61 24.74
N ASP A 43 2.37 1.98 25.63
CA ASP A 43 2.70 2.00 27.05
C ASP A 43 4.04 1.26 27.18
N PRO A 44 5.09 1.87 27.76
CA PRO A 44 6.34 1.18 28.06
C PRO A 44 6.16 -0.14 28.83
N ALA A 45 5.00 -0.34 29.47
CA ALA A 45 4.67 -1.52 30.26
C ALA A 45 3.83 -2.60 29.53
N ASN A 46 3.22 -2.34 28.36
CA ASN A 46 2.27 -3.31 27.78
C ASN A 46 2.14 -3.23 26.24
N GLN A 47 2.60 -4.27 25.53
CA GLN A 47 2.45 -4.42 24.07
C GLN A 47 1.27 -5.27 23.63
N LEU A 48 0.77 -6.13 24.51
CA LEU A 48 -0.57 -6.65 24.38
C LEU A 48 -1.44 -5.59 25.02
N LEU A 49 -2.38 -5.01 24.28
CA LEU A 49 -3.42 -4.20 24.89
C LEU A 49 -4.44 -5.09 25.66
N ALA A 50 -3.96 -6.14 26.33
CA ALA A 50 -4.70 -6.99 27.26
C ALA A 50 -4.91 -6.29 28.63
N THR A 51 -4.70 -4.97 28.71
CA THR A 51 -5.11 -4.21 29.88
C THR A 51 -6.64 -4.20 29.91
N PRO A 52 -7.30 -4.52 31.04
CA PRO A 52 -8.75 -4.44 31.15
C PRO A 52 -9.25 -3.06 30.67
N GLY A 53 -9.94 -3.01 29.53
CA GLY A 53 -10.45 -1.78 28.91
C GLY A 53 -9.98 -1.48 27.48
N ASN A 54 -8.98 -2.19 26.92
CA ASN A 54 -8.49 -2.00 25.54
C ASN A 54 -8.84 -3.16 24.61
N ASP A 55 -10.07 -3.65 24.68
CA ASP A 55 -10.57 -4.70 23.80
C ASP A 55 -10.75 -4.22 22.34
N VAL A 56 -10.99 -5.15 21.41
CA VAL A 56 -11.14 -4.83 19.98
C VAL A 56 -12.28 -3.82 19.75
N ASN A 57 -13.32 -3.82 20.59
CA ASN A 57 -14.39 -2.83 20.47
C ASN A 57 -13.98 -1.44 20.95
N THR A 58 -13.16 -1.33 22.00
CA THR A 58 -12.60 -0.03 22.43
C THR A 58 -11.86 0.63 21.28
N ASN A 59 -11.07 -0.15 20.52
CA ASN A 59 -10.23 0.37 19.45
C ASN A 59 -10.97 0.50 18.11
N TYR A 60 -11.87 -0.43 17.78
CA TYR A 60 -12.46 -0.55 16.44
C TYR A 60 -13.99 -0.74 16.41
N GLY A 61 -14.65 -0.97 17.54
CA GLY A 61 -16.11 -1.17 17.62
C GLY A 61 -16.87 0.15 17.71
N ALA A 62 -18.13 0.23 17.26
CA ALA A 62 -18.93 1.47 17.28
C ALA A 62 -19.30 1.95 18.72
N GLN A 63 -19.67 3.22 18.91
CA GLN A 63 -20.16 3.69 20.23
C GLN A 63 -21.65 3.33 20.37
N GLY A 64 -21.97 2.27 21.14
CA GLY A 64 -23.35 1.77 21.14
C GLY A 64 -23.79 0.81 22.24
N GLY A 65 -23.20 0.80 23.44
CA GLY A 65 -23.77 0.08 24.60
C GLY A 65 -23.88 -1.46 24.48
N PRO A 66 -24.32 -2.15 25.56
CA PRO A 66 -24.25 -3.62 25.67
C PRO A 66 -25.29 -4.41 24.86
N ASN A 67 -25.99 -3.77 23.91
CA ASN A 67 -27.00 -4.43 23.08
C ASN A 67 -26.72 -4.14 21.60
N HIS A 68 -26.47 -5.24 20.86
CA HIS A 68 -26.38 -5.36 19.41
C HIS A 68 -26.93 -4.18 18.59
N VAL A 69 -26.09 -3.63 17.71
CA VAL A 69 -26.59 -2.93 16.53
C VAL A 69 -26.25 -3.76 15.30
N LYS A 70 -27.29 -4.34 14.68
CA LYS A 70 -27.24 -4.85 13.30
C LYS A 70 -27.03 -3.64 12.40
N THR A 71 -25.82 -3.41 11.90
CA THR A 71 -25.59 -2.36 10.90
C THR A 71 -25.44 -2.96 9.51
N THR A 72 -26.10 -2.31 8.56
CA THR A 72 -26.02 -2.57 7.12
C THR A 72 -24.87 -1.82 6.45
N HIS A 73 -24.09 -1.02 7.21
CA HIS A 73 -22.96 -0.24 6.73
C HIS A 73 -21.93 0.01 7.86
N GLY A 74 -20.76 -0.64 7.80
CA GLY A 74 -19.48 -0.14 8.32
C GLY A 74 -19.21 -0.12 9.83
N ASP A 75 -20.22 -0.06 10.69
CA ASP A 75 -20.03 0.17 12.14
C ASP A 75 -20.04 -1.15 12.93
N GLY A 76 -19.15 -2.08 12.56
CA GLY A 76 -19.11 -3.45 13.11
C GLY A 76 -18.74 -3.46 14.60
N HIS A 77 -19.63 -3.97 15.44
CA HIS A 77 -19.30 -4.36 16.82
C HIS A 77 -18.75 -5.78 16.82
N PHE A 78 -17.55 -5.95 17.35
CA PHE A 78 -16.97 -7.28 17.54
C PHE A 78 -17.62 -7.95 18.75
N GLY A 79 -17.92 -9.23 18.66
CA GLY A 79 -18.02 -10.06 19.84
C GLY A 79 -16.71 -10.80 20.04
N GLN A 80 -16.29 -10.94 21.30
CA GLN A 80 -15.06 -11.65 21.63
C GLN A 80 -15.24 -12.55 22.84
N GLN A 81 -14.43 -13.60 22.89
CA GLN A 81 -14.25 -14.46 24.05
C GLN A 81 -12.76 -14.48 24.38
N ASN A 82 -12.45 -14.42 25.67
CA ASN A 82 -11.07 -14.31 26.20
C ASN A 82 -10.38 -13.02 25.70
N SER A 83 -9.07 -13.06 25.49
CA SER A 83 -8.22 -11.88 25.31
C SER A 83 -7.88 -11.66 23.84
N VAL A 84 -8.87 -11.34 23.00
CA VAL A 84 -8.56 -10.80 21.66
C VAL A 84 -8.00 -9.38 21.83
N GLU A 85 -6.81 -9.13 21.27
CA GLU A 85 -6.06 -7.90 21.52
C GLU A 85 -5.69 -7.16 20.25
N THR A 86 -5.40 -5.87 20.37
CA THR A 86 -4.71 -5.11 19.32
C THR A 86 -3.20 -5.17 19.54
N LEU A 87 -2.48 -5.57 18.50
CA LEU A 87 -1.02 -5.62 18.43
C LEU A 87 -0.49 -4.31 17.85
N VAL A 88 0.59 -3.81 18.43
CA VAL A 88 1.37 -2.71 17.85
C VAL A 88 2.54 -3.32 17.09
N VAL A 89 2.51 -3.23 15.76
CA VAL A 89 3.47 -3.87 14.86
C VAL A 89 4.73 -3.02 14.71
N HIS A 90 4.57 -1.71 14.50
CA HIS A 90 5.69 -0.76 14.44
C HIS A 90 5.77 0.07 15.72
N SER A 91 6.93 0.01 16.40
CA SER A 91 7.18 0.77 17.64
C SER A 91 8.62 1.29 17.71
N THR A 92 8.78 2.47 18.34
CA THR A 92 10.08 3.11 18.60
C THR A 92 10.92 2.38 19.65
N TYR A 93 10.38 1.36 20.33
CA TYR A 93 11.04 0.63 21.43
C TYR A 93 11.45 -0.81 21.04
N LYS A 94 12.12 -0.98 19.90
CA LYS A 94 12.52 -2.28 19.32
C LYS A 94 13.24 -3.27 20.27
N SER A 95 13.93 -2.78 21.30
CA SER A 95 14.67 -3.62 22.26
C SER A 95 13.77 -4.40 23.22
N GLN A 96 12.55 -3.93 23.43
CA GLN A 96 11.53 -4.63 24.21
C GLN A 96 10.54 -5.34 23.26
N TYR A 97 10.43 -4.86 22.01
CA TYR A 97 9.29 -5.03 21.10
C TYR A 97 9.75 -5.46 19.69
N PRO A 98 9.99 -6.77 19.47
CA PRO A 98 10.76 -7.26 18.32
C PRO A 98 9.95 -7.54 17.04
N TYR A 99 8.73 -7.01 16.89
CA TYR A 99 7.90 -7.30 15.71
C TYR A 99 8.51 -6.76 14.42
N SER A 100 8.42 -7.56 13.35
CA SER A 100 8.91 -7.25 12.02
C SER A 100 7.85 -7.66 11.00
N ASP A 101 7.39 -6.71 10.19
CA ASP A 101 6.47 -6.95 9.08
C ASP A 101 7.16 -6.68 7.73
N PRO A 102 7.93 -7.65 7.20
CA PRO A 102 8.72 -7.44 5.98
C PRO A 102 7.83 -7.20 4.74
N ASP A 103 6.58 -7.65 4.79
CA ASP A 103 5.63 -7.46 3.70
C ASP A 103 4.83 -6.16 3.81
N GLY A 104 4.95 -5.43 4.93
CA GLY A 104 4.22 -4.18 5.18
C GLY A 104 2.71 -4.32 5.01
N ARG A 105 2.16 -5.50 5.30
CA ARG A 105 0.74 -5.80 5.17
C ARG A 105 -0.05 -5.46 6.42
N ALA A 106 0.58 -5.48 7.58
CA ALA A 106 -0.06 -5.07 8.81
C ALA A 106 -0.19 -3.55 8.86
N GLY A 107 0.91 -2.85 8.55
CA GLY A 107 1.02 -1.45 8.89
C GLY A 107 1.43 -1.31 10.35
N ASP A 108 0.80 -0.40 11.08
CA ASP A 108 1.14 -0.07 12.47
C ASP A 108 0.43 -0.98 13.48
N TYR A 109 -0.72 -1.56 13.13
CA TYR A 109 -1.54 -2.36 14.03
C TYR A 109 -2.03 -3.67 13.39
N SER A 110 -2.38 -4.65 14.23
CA SER A 110 -3.11 -5.86 13.79
C SER A 110 -3.92 -6.44 14.95
N ILE A 111 -4.73 -7.47 14.72
CA ILE A 111 -5.50 -8.13 15.78
C ILE A 111 -4.84 -9.45 16.17
N GLY A 112 -4.46 -9.58 17.44
CA GLY A 112 -3.86 -10.77 18.04
C GLY A 112 -4.90 -11.72 18.64
N MET A 113 -4.69 -13.02 18.44
CA MET A 113 -5.52 -14.10 18.97
C MET A 113 -4.65 -15.28 19.42
N LEU A 114 -4.94 -15.81 20.60
CA LEU A 114 -4.35 -17.01 21.16
C LEU A 114 -5.22 -18.24 20.88
N ALA A 115 -4.60 -19.28 20.33
CA ALA A 115 -5.18 -20.62 20.29
C ALA A 115 -4.53 -21.50 21.37
N ASP A 116 -5.33 -22.01 22.30
CA ASP A 116 -4.90 -23.04 23.25
C ASP A 116 -5.52 -24.38 22.82
N TYR A 117 -4.83 -25.08 21.92
CA TYR A 117 -5.28 -26.37 21.38
C TYR A 117 -4.41 -27.52 21.93
N PRO A 118 -5.00 -28.63 22.38
CA PRO A 118 -6.42 -29.01 22.30
C PRO A 118 -7.31 -28.52 23.46
N ALA A 119 -6.80 -27.69 24.37
CA ALA A 119 -7.51 -27.22 25.56
C ALA A 119 -8.31 -25.92 25.30
N ALA A 120 -9.43 -26.02 24.59
CA ALA A 120 -10.24 -24.89 24.10
C ALA A 120 -10.81 -23.90 25.17
N ALA A 121 -10.55 -24.09 26.47
CA ALA A 121 -11.09 -23.23 27.52
C ALA A 121 -10.52 -21.79 27.48
N THR A 122 -9.33 -21.62 26.90
CA THR A 122 -8.51 -20.40 26.88
C THR A 122 -8.28 -19.90 25.45
N SER A 123 -8.87 -20.56 24.44
CA SER A 123 -8.77 -20.09 23.05
C SER A 123 -9.58 -18.82 22.86
N ASP A 124 -9.00 -17.87 22.14
CA ASP A 124 -9.65 -16.63 21.76
C ASP A 124 -10.62 -16.87 20.61
N PHE A 125 -11.77 -16.21 20.69
CA PHE A 125 -12.71 -16.16 19.59
C PHE A 125 -13.08 -14.71 19.29
N LEU A 126 -13.20 -14.41 18.01
CA LEU A 126 -13.66 -13.13 17.50
C LEU A 126 -14.83 -13.38 16.56
N TRP A 127 -15.89 -12.57 16.61
CA TRP A 127 -16.99 -12.68 15.66
C TRP A 127 -17.63 -11.33 15.34
N LEU A 128 -18.34 -11.29 14.22
CA LEU A 128 -19.11 -10.16 13.76
C LEU A 128 -20.49 -10.63 13.31
N ASP A 129 -21.51 -9.83 13.63
CA ASP A 129 -22.91 -10.08 13.27
C ASP A 129 -23.34 -9.15 12.15
N PHE A 130 -24.07 -9.69 11.18
CA PHE A 130 -24.46 -9.02 9.96
C PHE A 130 -25.95 -9.20 9.67
N THR A 131 -26.53 -8.16 9.07
CA THR A 131 -27.74 -8.29 8.25
C THR A 131 -27.35 -8.21 6.78
N ALA A 132 -27.15 -9.36 6.17
CA ALA A 132 -26.81 -9.51 4.77
C ALA A 132 -28.04 -9.26 3.86
N PRO A 133 -27.84 -8.69 2.66
CA PRO A 133 -28.91 -8.49 1.68
C PRO A 133 -29.47 -9.82 1.15
N SER A 134 -30.75 -9.80 0.78
CA SER A 134 -31.39 -10.87 -0.01
C SER A 134 -30.90 -10.87 -1.46
N GLY A 135 -30.97 -12.02 -2.14
CA GLY A 135 -30.56 -12.17 -3.53
C GLY A 135 -29.04 -12.17 -3.77
N GLN A 136 -28.26 -12.39 -2.71
CA GLN A 136 -26.81 -12.58 -2.76
C GLN A 136 -26.52 -13.94 -2.11
N ASP A 137 -26.31 -14.99 -2.89
CA ASP A 137 -26.29 -16.35 -2.32
C ASP A 137 -25.01 -16.67 -1.54
N TYR A 138 -23.95 -15.88 -1.75
CA TYR A 138 -22.64 -16.14 -1.18
C TYR A 138 -22.22 -15.07 -0.17
N PHE A 139 -21.69 -15.52 0.96
CA PHE A 139 -21.06 -14.70 1.99
C PHE A 139 -19.56 -14.99 1.94
N ASN A 140 -18.75 -13.95 1.73
CA ASN A 140 -17.33 -14.10 1.48
C ASN A 140 -16.53 -13.39 2.58
N VAL A 141 -15.47 -14.05 3.02
CA VAL A 141 -14.51 -13.55 4.00
C VAL A 141 -13.13 -13.61 3.38
N GLN A 142 -12.46 -12.46 3.31
CA GLN A 142 -11.06 -12.34 2.98
C GLN A 142 -10.34 -11.72 4.19
N VAL A 143 -9.21 -12.30 4.57
CA VAL A 143 -8.46 -11.87 5.74
C VAL A 143 -6.99 -12.27 5.58
N ASP A 144 -6.07 -11.41 5.94
CA ASP A 144 -4.65 -11.77 6.04
C ASP A 144 -4.41 -12.39 7.41
N ILE A 145 -3.74 -13.55 7.45
CA ILE A 145 -3.42 -14.27 8.69
C ILE A 145 -1.93 -14.50 8.78
N SER A 146 -1.36 -14.41 9.98
CA SER A 146 0.04 -14.73 10.23
C SER A 146 0.21 -15.47 11.55
N ALA A 147 1.10 -16.46 11.55
CA ALA A 147 1.66 -16.97 12.79
C ALA A 147 2.58 -15.91 13.40
N ILE A 148 2.51 -15.69 14.71
CA ILE A 148 3.37 -14.76 15.44
C ILE A 148 3.44 -15.17 16.92
N SER A 149 4.40 -14.71 17.70
CA SER A 149 4.43 -14.94 19.15
C SER A 149 4.07 -13.66 19.92
N ALA A 150 3.42 -13.80 21.06
CA ALA A 150 3.23 -12.69 21.99
C ALA A 150 4.57 -12.32 22.67
N SER A 151 4.89 -11.02 22.75
CA SER A 151 6.08 -10.55 23.44
C SER A 151 6.04 -10.94 24.93
N GLY A 152 7.13 -11.52 25.46
CA GLY A 152 7.21 -11.98 26.86
C GLY A 152 7.25 -13.50 27.05
N GLY A 153 7.30 -14.29 25.96
CA GLY A 153 7.52 -15.74 26.03
C GLY A 153 6.29 -16.56 26.47
N MET A 154 5.10 -15.96 26.43
CA MET A 154 3.84 -16.65 26.67
C MET A 154 3.25 -17.17 25.35
N GLY A 155 3.26 -18.49 25.15
CA GLY A 155 2.47 -19.16 24.09
C GLY A 155 3.28 -19.80 22.95
N PRO A 156 2.76 -20.87 22.30
CA PRO A 156 3.59 -21.90 21.68
C PRO A 156 4.03 -21.61 20.23
N ASN A 157 5.30 -21.92 19.95
CA ASN A 157 5.94 -22.25 18.66
C ASN A 157 5.33 -21.61 17.39
N THR A 158 5.92 -20.49 16.95
CA THR A 158 5.74 -19.95 15.58
C THR A 158 6.24 -20.86 14.45
N LYS A 159 6.74 -22.06 14.81
CA LYS A 159 7.28 -23.09 13.92
C LYS A 159 6.23 -23.93 13.20
N VAL A 160 4.94 -23.66 13.44
CA VAL A 160 3.84 -24.30 12.74
C VAL A 160 3.02 -23.26 11.98
N PRO A 161 2.35 -23.65 10.88
CA PRO A 161 1.40 -22.78 10.21
C PRO A 161 0.30 -22.27 11.16
N VAL A 162 -0.20 -21.06 10.91
CA VAL A 162 -1.43 -20.60 11.55
C VAL A 162 -2.64 -21.25 10.87
N ILE A 163 -3.65 -21.66 11.64
CA ILE A 163 -4.91 -22.20 11.10
C ILE A 163 -6.09 -21.55 11.80
N TYR A 164 -7.01 -21.04 11.00
CA TYR A 164 -8.32 -20.59 11.46
C TYR A 164 -9.44 -21.42 10.84
N ASP A 165 -10.40 -21.80 11.67
CA ASP A 165 -11.72 -22.19 11.22
C ASP A 165 -12.62 -20.94 11.20
N LEU A 166 -13.14 -20.63 10.02
CA LEU A 166 -14.13 -19.58 9.80
C LEU A 166 -15.51 -20.24 9.79
N ILE A 167 -16.37 -19.86 10.74
CA ILE A 167 -17.64 -20.53 11.00
C ILE A 167 -18.78 -19.56 10.70
N LEU A 168 -19.56 -19.85 9.66
CA LEU A 168 -20.76 -19.09 9.34
C LEU A 168 -21.95 -19.65 10.12
N ILE A 169 -22.66 -18.79 10.83
CA ILE A 169 -23.75 -19.14 11.75
C ILE A 169 -24.99 -18.32 11.37
N ASP A 170 -26.14 -18.99 11.29
CA ASP A 170 -27.46 -18.34 11.19
C ASP A 170 -27.97 -17.99 12.58
N MET A 171 -28.40 -16.74 12.73
CA MET A 171 -28.87 -16.14 13.98
C MET A 171 -30.38 -15.85 13.98
N ALA A 172 -31.11 -16.14 12.89
CA ALA A 172 -32.50 -15.71 12.68
C ALA A 172 -33.50 -16.24 13.73
N SER A 173 -33.24 -17.41 14.32
CA SER A 173 -34.13 -18.05 15.29
C SER A 173 -33.83 -17.67 16.75
N GLY A 174 -32.82 -16.84 17.00
CA GLY A 174 -32.26 -16.62 18.34
C GLY A 174 -31.45 -17.81 18.88
N GLN A 175 -31.24 -18.86 18.09
CA GLN A 175 -30.29 -19.94 18.35
C GLN A 175 -29.16 -19.88 17.32
N GLU A 176 -27.93 -20.17 17.75
CA GLU A 176 -26.78 -20.30 16.85
C GLU A 176 -26.89 -21.60 16.06
N VAL A 177 -27.13 -21.49 14.75
CA VAL A 177 -27.13 -22.64 13.84
C VAL A 177 -25.93 -22.54 12.91
N VAL A 178 -24.90 -23.36 13.13
CA VAL A 178 -23.74 -23.44 12.23
C VAL A 178 -24.19 -23.90 10.85
N LEU A 179 -23.88 -23.10 9.83
CA LEU A 179 -24.20 -23.40 8.44
C LEU A 179 -23.08 -24.17 7.78
N GLU A 180 -21.86 -23.63 7.89
CA GLU A 180 -20.69 -24.15 7.24
C GLU A 180 -19.44 -23.65 7.98
N THR A 181 -18.42 -24.51 8.06
CA THR A 181 -17.09 -24.16 8.57
C THR A 181 -16.10 -24.31 7.43
N LYS A 182 -15.33 -23.25 7.15
CA LYS A 182 -14.24 -23.28 6.17
C LYS A 182 -12.92 -23.00 6.86
N ARG A 183 -11.90 -23.75 6.48
CA ARG A 183 -10.56 -23.63 7.04
C ARG A 183 -9.70 -22.74 6.15
N ILE A 184 -9.01 -21.79 6.76
CA ILE A 184 -7.91 -21.06 6.14
C ILE A 184 -6.61 -21.40 6.86
N THR A 185 -5.56 -21.65 6.08
CA THR A 185 -4.24 -22.07 6.58
C THR A 185 -3.21 -21.08 6.07
N GLY A 186 -2.44 -20.51 7.00
CA GLY A 186 -1.34 -19.64 6.68
C GLY A 186 -0.03 -20.39 6.49
N THR A 187 1.07 -19.67 6.52
CA THR A 187 2.43 -20.22 6.51
C THR A 187 3.03 -20.21 7.91
N THR A 188 4.11 -20.98 8.08
CA THR A 188 4.96 -20.89 9.26
C THR A 188 5.69 -19.55 9.28
N ALA A 189 5.84 -18.94 10.46
CA ALA A 189 6.57 -17.68 10.58
C ALA A 189 8.10 -17.92 10.43
N PRO A 190 8.88 -16.95 9.91
CA PRO A 190 10.34 -17.06 9.81
C PRO A 190 11.01 -17.16 11.19
N ASN A 191 10.45 -16.48 12.19
CA ASN A 191 10.83 -16.53 13.59
C ASN A 191 9.67 -16.03 14.46
N ASP A 192 9.88 -16.02 15.78
CA ASP A 192 8.83 -15.71 16.76
C ASP A 192 8.18 -14.32 16.59
N TYR A 193 8.85 -13.38 15.94
CA TYR A 193 8.41 -11.99 15.89
C TYR A 193 8.38 -11.43 14.47
N THR A 194 8.50 -12.27 13.44
CA THR A 194 8.39 -11.84 12.05
C THR A 194 7.09 -12.33 11.45
N PHE A 195 6.25 -11.42 10.98
CA PHE A 195 5.02 -11.76 10.29
C PHE A 195 5.33 -12.45 8.95
N ALA A 196 4.52 -13.45 8.61
CA ALA A 196 4.47 -14.08 7.29
C ALA A 196 3.00 -14.23 6.90
N TRP A 197 2.48 -13.15 6.32
CA TRP A 197 1.08 -13.02 6.00
C TRP A 197 0.66 -13.94 4.86
N THR A 198 -0.41 -14.68 5.09
CA THR A 198 -1.12 -15.45 4.07
C THR A 198 -2.53 -14.88 3.93
N ARG A 199 -2.95 -14.62 2.70
CA ARG A 199 -4.31 -14.17 2.42
C ARG A 199 -5.26 -15.38 2.38
N GLY A 200 -6.11 -15.48 3.41
CA GLY A 200 -7.21 -16.42 3.47
C GLY A 200 -8.42 -15.92 2.69
N LEU A 201 -9.15 -16.84 2.06
CA LEU A 201 -10.44 -16.61 1.42
C LEU A 201 -11.39 -17.77 1.74
N ALA A 202 -12.58 -17.45 2.22
CA ALA A 202 -13.66 -18.41 2.39
C ALA A 202 -14.97 -17.84 1.83
N SER A 203 -15.54 -18.53 0.85
CA SER A 203 -16.87 -18.25 0.30
C SER A 203 -17.87 -19.27 0.85
N PHE A 204 -18.96 -18.81 1.46
CA PHE A 204 -19.98 -19.65 2.08
C PHE A 204 -21.30 -19.50 1.33
N ASN A 205 -22.01 -20.59 1.08
CA ASN A 205 -23.36 -20.50 0.54
C ASN A 205 -24.34 -20.17 1.67
N LYS A 206 -24.79 -18.92 1.74
CA LYS A 206 -25.81 -18.48 2.70
C LYS A 206 -27.24 -18.64 2.18
N GLY A 207 -27.42 -18.77 0.86
CA GLY A 207 -28.72 -18.72 0.19
C GLY A 207 -29.51 -17.48 0.60
N ASP A 208 -30.79 -17.68 0.94
CA ASP A 208 -31.70 -16.59 1.34
C ASP A 208 -31.49 -16.07 2.77
N ARG A 209 -30.51 -16.59 3.52
CA ARG A 209 -30.30 -16.14 4.90
C ARG A 209 -29.73 -14.72 4.96
N THR A 210 -30.21 -13.96 5.93
CA THR A 210 -29.86 -12.54 6.11
C THR A 210 -29.22 -12.27 7.47
N ASP A 211 -29.62 -12.95 8.53
CA ASP A 211 -29.09 -12.73 9.88
C ASP A 211 -27.95 -13.71 10.16
N LEU A 212 -26.71 -13.24 9.99
CA LEU A 212 -25.53 -14.09 9.97
C LEU A 212 -24.48 -13.62 10.98
N ARG A 213 -23.74 -14.58 11.52
CA ARG A 213 -22.53 -14.36 12.30
C ARG A 213 -21.38 -15.08 11.61
N ILE A 214 -20.25 -14.39 11.45
CA ILE A 214 -18.98 -15.07 11.12
C ILE A 214 -18.11 -15.09 12.37
N LYS A 215 -17.68 -16.30 12.76
CA LYS A 215 -16.78 -16.51 13.90
C LYS A 215 -15.42 -16.99 13.40
N PHE A 216 -14.38 -16.35 13.92
CA PHE A 216 -12.97 -16.71 13.74
C PHE A 216 -12.53 -17.54 14.93
N ASP A 217 -12.10 -18.77 14.64
CA ASP A 217 -11.62 -19.74 15.62
C ASP A 217 -10.18 -20.12 15.29
N ALA A 218 -9.22 -19.69 16.11
CA ALA A 218 -7.83 -20.07 15.96
C ALA A 218 -7.64 -21.48 16.57
N ILE A 219 -7.35 -22.49 15.75
CA ILE A 219 -7.44 -23.91 16.14
C ILE A 219 -6.10 -24.64 16.21
N GLN A 220 -4.99 -23.99 15.88
CA GLN A 220 -3.65 -24.57 16.01
C GLN A 220 -2.91 -23.87 17.16
N PRO A 221 -2.27 -24.61 18.11
CA PRO A 221 -1.73 -23.98 19.30
C PRO A 221 -0.60 -23.04 18.90
N SER A 222 -0.88 -21.75 18.98
CA SER A 222 0.04 -20.65 18.75
C SER A 222 -0.67 -19.33 19.04
N TYR A 223 0.10 -18.29 19.27
CA TYR A 223 -0.41 -16.93 19.13
C TYR A 223 -0.43 -16.60 17.62
N SER A 224 -1.34 -15.74 17.20
CA SER A 224 -1.59 -15.47 15.78
C SER A 224 -2.13 -14.08 15.59
N ALA A 225 -2.03 -13.56 14.38
CA ALA A 225 -2.59 -12.27 14.02
C ALA A 225 -3.48 -12.36 12.78
N ILE A 226 -4.50 -11.53 12.75
CA ILE A 226 -5.32 -11.25 11.57
C ILE A 226 -5.25 -9.77 11.20
N ASP A 227 -5.36 -9.50 9.91
CA ASP A 227 -5.35 -8.16 9.34
C ASP A 227 -6.15 -8.07 8.03
N ASN A 228 -6.33 -6.87 7.49
CA ASN A 228 -6.95 -6.59 6.19
C ASN A 228 -8.28 -7.35 6.01
N LEU A 229 -9.14 -7.28 7.02
CA LEU A 229 -10.39 -8.03 7.07
C LEU A 229 -11.41 -7.39 6.11
N LEU A 230 -11.94 -8.20 5.22
CA LEU A 230 -13.03 -7.86 4.34
C LEU A 230 -14.10 -8.93 4.36
N ILE A 231 -15.35 -8.48 4.52
CA ILE A 231 -16.53 -9.31 4.50
C ILE A 231 -17.54 -8.69 3.54
N TYR A 232 -18.01 -9.49 2.59
CA TYR A 232 -18.93 -9.04 1.55
C TYR A 232 -19.85 -10.17 1.11
N THR A 233 -20.94 -9.84 0.43
CA THR A 233 -21.79 -10.81 -0.25
C THR A 233 -21.70 -10.69 -1.75
N ASP A 234 -21.93 -11.81 -2.43
CA ASP A 234 -21.92 -11.91 -3.89
C ASP A 234 -23.05 -12.86 -4.38
N GLU A 235 -23.41 -12.74 -5.66
CA GLU A 235 -24.38 -13.60 -6.34
C GLU A 235 -23.74 -14.94 -6.75
N VAL A 236 -22.41 -14.97 -6.86
CA VAL A 236 -21.64 -16.13 -7.31
C VAL A 236 -20.56 -16.53 -6.31
N GLU A 237 -20.20 -17.82 -6.31
CA GLU A 237 -19.13 -18.32 -5.45
C GLU A 237 -17.78 -17.72 -5.86
N VAL A 238 -17.06 -17.15 -4.90
CA VAL A 238 -15.69 -16.67 -5.13
C VAL A 238 -14.70 -17.78 -4.81
N THR A 239 -14.02 -18.27 -5.85
CA THR A 239 -13.04 -19.38 -5.74
C THR A 239 -11.59 -18.93 -5.86
N THR A 240 -11.34 -17.67 -6.20
CA THR A 240 -10.01 -17.09 -6.31
C THR A 240 -9.96 -15.76 -5.59
N VAL A 241 -8.81 -15.44 -5.01
CA VAL A 241 -8.55 -14.15 -4.38
C VAL A 241 -8.51 -13.08 -5.47
N THR A 242 -9.67 -12.58 -5.87
CA THR A 242 -9.76 -11.38 -6.68
C THR A 242 -9.78 -10.20 -5.70
N PRO A 243 -8.83 -9.25 -5.80
CA PRO A 243 -8.88 -8.06 -4.97
C PRO A 243 -10.24 -7.38 -5.12
N PRO A 244 -10.85 -6.89 -4.04
CA PRO A 244 -12.06 -6.08 -4.14
C PRO A 244 -11.73 -4.79 -4.86
N ASP A 245 -12.58 -4.40 -5.82
CA ASP A 245 -12.54 -3.09 -6.48
C ASP A 245 -13.11 -1.96 -5.57
N THR A 246 -12.98 -2.03 -4.23
CA THR A 246 -13.74 -1.17 -3.27
C THR A 246 -12.85 -0.51 -2.21
N PRO A 247 -13.16 0.74 -1.79
CA PRO A 247 -12.22 1.85 -1.66
C PRO A 247 -11.29 1.66 -0.46
N ILE A 248 -10.00 1.48 -0.74
CA ILE A 248 -8.97 1.93 0.20
C ILE A 248 -9.12 3.45 0.19
N ALA A 249 -9.28 4.08 1.35
CA ALA A 249 -9.32 5.54 1.46
C ALA A 249 -8.19 6.12 0.62
N ALA A 250 -8.50 7.07 -0.29
CA ALA A 250 -7.56 7.81 -1.14
C ALA A 250 -6.17 7.17 -1.21
N SER A 251 -5.98 6.09 -2.00
CA SER A 251 -4.71 5.37 -1.96
C SER A 251 -3.62 6.34 -2.44
N THR A 252 -2.75 6.71 -1.52
CA THR A 252 -1.62 7.59 -1.79
C THR A 252 -0.39 6.70 -1.86
N ALA A 253 0.25 6.65 -3.02
CA ALA A 253 1.56 6.08 -3.16
C ALA A 253 2.58 7.21 -3.29
N LYS A 254 3.77 7.05 -2.72
CA LYS A 254 4.84 8.05 -2.82
C LYS A 254 6.22 7.41 -2.86
N MET A 255 7.16 8.12 -3.47
CA MET A 255 8.58 7.85 -3.36
C MET A 255 9.27 9.17 -3.00
N SER A 256 9.97 9.20 -1.86
CA SER A 256 10.56 10.41 -1.28
C SER A 256 11.72 10.05 -0.38
N GLY A 257 12.49 11.03 0.10
CA GLY A 257 13.59 10.74 1.02
C GLY A 257 14.75 10.03 0.34
N ASP A 258 15.36 9.06 1.04
CA ASP A 258 16.58 8.39 0.62
C ASP A 258 16.45 7.00 -0.03
N PRO A 259 15.80 6.86 -1.19
CA PRO A 259 14.38 6.93 -1.42
C PRO A 259 13.61 5.82 -0.67
N HIS A 260 12.65 6.26 0.13
CA HIS A 260 11.58 5.43 0.67
C HIS A 260 10.45 5.31 -0.33
N VAL A 261 9.99 4.10 -0.59
CA VAL A 261 8.78 3.83 -1.37
C VAL A 261 7.65 3.48 -0.41
N GLN A 262 6.54 4.19 -0.52
CA GLN A 262 5.24 3.78 -0.03
C GLN A 262 4.39 3.41 -1.25
N GLY A 263 4.18 2.11 -1.46
CA GLY A 263 3.36 1.59 -2.55
C GLY A 263 1.87 1.78 -2.30
N TRP A 264 1.05 1.31 -3.24
CA TRP A 264 -0.38 1.19 -3.02
C TRP A 264 -0.68 0.28 -1.82
N GLY A 265 -1.82 0.46 -1.17
CA GLY A 265 -2.13 -0.29 0.06
C GLY A 265 -1.25 0.02 1.27
N GLY A 266 -0.31 0.98 1.18
CA GLY A 266 0.46 1.46 2.32
C GLY A 266 1.78 0.72 2.59
N ARG A 267 2.10 -0.35 1.83
CA ARG A 267 3.35 -1.11 1.97
C ARG A 267 4.56 -0.19 1.80
N LYS A 268 5.51 -0.25 2.73
CA LYS A 268 6.77 0.50 2.67
C LYS A 268 7.95 -0.39 2.38
N PHE A 269 8.91 0.13 1.62
CA PHE A 269 10.24 -0.46 1.46
C PHE A 269 11.24 0.60 0.98
N ASP A 270 12.53 0.30 1.13
CA ASP A 270 13.61 1.17 0.67
C ASP A 270 14.29 0.54 -0.54
N PHE A 271 14.71 1.36 -1.50
CA PHE A 271 15.53 0.91 -2.62
C PHE A 271 16.64 1.92 -2.91
N HIS A 272 17.86 1.59 -2.49
CA HIS A 272 19.01 2.49 -2.61
C HIS A 272 19.80 2.34 -3.93
N GLY A 273 19.23 1.70 -4.95
CA GLY A 273 19.87 1.58 -6.26
C GLY A 273 20.06 2.95 -6.94
N GLY A 274 21.08 3.07 -7.78
CA GLY A 274 21.34 4.25 -8.61
C GLY A 274 21.15 3.94 -10.09
N CYS A 275 19.97 4.26 -10.63
CA CYS A 275 19.62 4.07 -12.04
C CYS A 275 18.30 4.80 -12.38
N ASP A 276 17.84 4.65 -13.63
CA ASP A 276 16.51 5.05 -14.04
C ASP A 276 15.51 3.93 -13.70
N LEU A 277 14.41 4.28 -13.06
CA LEU A 277 13.42 3.36 -12.51
C LEU A 277 12.01 3.68 -13.02
N VAL A 278 11.23 2.64 -13.29
CA VAL A 278 9.80 2.74 -13.61
C VAL A 278 9.02 2.78 -12.29
N LEU A 279 8.66 3.99 -11.86
CA LEU A 279 7.88 4.17 -10.63
C LEU A 279 6.42 3.76 -10.83
N LEU A 280 5.85 4.13 -11.98
CA LEU A 280 4.47 3.88 -12.37
C LEU A 280 4.37 3.70 -13.88
N SER A 281 3.62 2.69 -14.33
CA SER A 281 3.27 2.46 -15.72
C SER A 281 1.80 2.05 -15.83
N HIS A 282 1.05 2.75 -16.67
CA HIS A 282 -0.36 2.47 -16.96
C HIS A 282 -0.67 2.78 -18.45
N PRO A 283 -0.46 1.80 -19.35
CA PRO A 283 -0.67 1.99 -20.79
C PRO A 283 -2.14 2.31 -21.16
N GLU A 284 -3.10 1.73 -20.45
CA GLU A 284 -4.53 1.90 -20.72
C GLU A 284 -5.13 3.18 -20.11
N PHE A 285 -4.31 4.02 -19.46
CA PHE A 285 -4.77 5.25 -18.82
C PHE A 285 -5.55 6.13 -19.81
N ALA A 286 -6.67 6.69 -19.36
CA ALA A 286 -7.51 7.61 -20.13
C ALA A 286 -7.86 7.12 -21.55
N ASN A 287 -8.35 5.87 -21.67
CA ASN A 287 -8.69 5.19 -22.93
C ASN A 287 -7.47 4.93 -23.83
N GLY A 288 -6.38 4.43 -23.25
CA GLY A 288 -5.16 4.09 -23.98
C GLY A 288 -4.28 5.28 -24.34
N LEU A 289 -4.49 6.43 -23.71
CA LEU A 289 -3.60 7.58 -23.81
C LEU A 289 -2.23 7.28 -23.18
N GLY A 290 -2.20 6.46 -22.13
CA GLY A 290 -0.98 6.06 -21.45
C GLY A 290 -0.51 7.07 -20.40
N LEU A 291 0.01 6.54 -19.30
CA LEU A 291 0.60 7.29 -18.20
C LEU A 291 1.85 6.55 -17.70
N HIS A 292 2.99 7.24 -17.70
CA HIS A 292 4.25 6.70 -17.22
C HIS A 292 4.94 7.69 -16.29
N VAL A 293 5.51 7.19 -15.20
CA VAL A 293 6.32 7.98 -14.27
C VAL A 293 7.64 7.27 -14.07
N HIS A 294 8.72 7.91 -14.50
CA HIS A 294 10.07 7.43 -14.25
C HIS A 294 10.77 8.33 -13.23
N VAL A 295 11.63 7.73 -12.42
CA VAL A 295 12.50 8.44 -11.49
C VAL A 295 13.95 8.04 -11.73
N ARG A 296 14.85 9.00 -11.58
CA ARG A 296 16.29 8.78 -11.63
C ARG A 296 16.86 8.90 -10.24
N THR A 297 17.47 7.82 -9.76
CA THR A 297 18.11 7.79 -8.46
C THR A 297 19.62 7.88 -8.58
N LYS A 298 20.24 8.57 -7.63
CA LYS A 298 21.69 8.77 -7.58
C LYS A 298 22.24 8.37 -6.23
N ILE A 299 23.22 7.46 -6.23
CA ILE A 299 23.93 7.05 -5.02
C ILE A 299 24.77 8.22 -4.51
N GLN A 300 24.54 8.60 -3.25
CA GLN A 300 25.32 9.63 -2.56
C GLN A 300 26.47 8.99 -1.79
N THR A 301 26.16 7.99 -0.96
CA THR A 301 27.18 7.22 -0.21
C THR A 301 26.74 5.76 -0.07
N TRP A 302 26.22 5.40 1.11
CA TRP A 302 25.57 4.12 1.40
C TRP A 302 24.04 4.19 1.21
N TRP A 303 23.54 5.37 0.85
CA TRP A 303 22.14 5.69 0.50
C TRP A 303 22.12 6.42 -0.86
N SER A 304 20.93 6.50 -1.48
CA SER A 304 20.67 7.23 -2.72
C SER A 304 19.49 8.19 -2.56
N TYR A 305 19.25 9.09 -3.50
CA TYR A 305 18.07 9.94 -3.53
C TYR A 305 17.52 10.04 -4.95
N ILE A 306 16.28 10.50 -5.09
CA ILE A 306 15.71 10.84 -6.39
C ILE A 306 16.25 12.19 -6.82
N GLU A 307 17.08 12.23 -7.86
CA GLU A 307 17.60 13.49 -8.40
C GLU A 307 16.65 14.11 -9.42
N THR A 308 15.84 13.29 -10.11
CA THR A 308 14.94 13.75 -11.18
C THR A 308 13.74 12.82 -11.31
N ALA A 309 12.57 13.37 -11.62
CA ALA A 309 11.38 12.62 -11.96
C ALA A 309 10.74 13.16 -13.23
N VAL A 310 10.15 12.28 -14.03
CA VAL A 310 9.44 12.62 -15.27
C VAL A 310 8.08 11.95 -15.28
N VAL A 311 7.05 12.71 -15.67
CA VAL A 311 5.70 12.21 -15.93
C VAL A 311 5.41 12.36 -17.41
N GLN A 312 5.09 11.25 -18.06
CA GLN A 312 4.61 11.21 -19.44
C GLN A 312 3.12 10.85 -19.47
N ILE A 313 2.36 11.60 -20.26
CA ILE A 313 0.96 11.32 -20.60
C ILE A 313 0.85 11.42 -22.12
N GLY A 314 0.43 10.34 -22.79
CA GLY A 314 0.50 10.28 -24.25
C GLY A 314 1.89 10.63 -24.77
N ASP A 315 1.95 11.61 -25.66
CA ASP A 315 3.20 12.05 -26.28
C ASP A 315 3.88 13.22 -25.53
N GLN A 316 3.24 13.74 -24.47
CA GLN A 316 3.77 14.86 -23.71
C GLN A 316 4.38 14.41 -22.39
N MET A 317 5.47 15.08 -22.00
CA MET A 317 6.20 14.78 -20.79
C MET A 317 6.63 16.06 -20.06
N ILE A 318 6.61 15.99 -18.75
CA ILE A 318 7.14 17.02 -17.85
C ILE A 318 8.15 16.39 -16.90
N GLU A 319 9.34 16.95 -16.88
CA GLU A 319 10.47 16.50 -16.07
C GLU A 319 10.83 17.58 -15.06
N MET A 320 11.12 17.17 -13.82
CA MET A 320 11.54 18.05 -12.72
C MET A 320 12.75 17.43 -12.02
N SER A 321 13.83 18.20 -11.89
CA SER A 321 14.99 17.79 -11.11
C SER A 321 15.15 18.63 -9.84
N GLY A 322 15.82 18.06 -8.85
CA GLY A 322 16.26 18.76 -7.66
C GLY A 322 17.22 19.91 -7.98
N GLY A 323 17.52 20.69 -6.95
CA GLY A 323 18.34 21.88 -7.00
C GLY A 323 17.56 23.11 -7.45
N SER A 324 18.28 24.23 -7.57
CA SER A 324 17.73 25.47 -8.11
C SER A 324 18.46 25.86 -9.38
N ASN A 325 17.71 26.39 -10.35
CA ASN A 325 18.25 27.04 -11.53
C ASN A 325 18.82 28.43 -11.17
N GLU A 326 19.39 29.12 -12.17
CA GLU A 326 20.00 30.44 -12.00
C GLU A 326 19.02 31.50 -11.44
N ASP A 327 17.71 31.32 -11.65
CA ASP A 327 16.64 32.20 -11.17
C ASP A 327 16.11 31.81 -9.78
N GLY A 328 16.68 30.79 -9.13
CA GLY A 328 16.20 30.29 -7.84
C GLY A 328 14.86 29.55 -7.91
N GLY A 329 14.47 29.09 -9.10
CA GLY A 329 13.34 28.18 -9.35
C GLY A 329 13.80 26.75 -9.60
N PRO A 330 12.88 25.79 -9.82
CA PRO A 330 13.28 24.42 -10.09
C PRO A 330 13.77 24.25 -11.53
N ASN A 331 14.55 23.20 -11.73
CA ASN A 331 14.92 22.73 -13.05
C ASN A 331 13.76 21.91 -13.63
N VAL A 332 13.18 22.39 -14.74
CA VAL A 332 11.99 21.81 -15.36
C VAL A 332 12.18 21.73 -16.87
N TRP A 333 11.76 20.62 -17.47
CA TRP A 333 11.70 20.43 -18.91
C TRP A 333 10.31 19.98 -19.33
N VAL A 334 9.85 20.47 -20.48
CA VAL A 334 8.65 19.98 -21.14
C VAL A 334 9.03 19.47 -22.51
N ASN A 335 8.74 18.20 -22.77
CA ASN A 335 9.11 17.52 -24.01
C ASN A 335 10.61 17.68 -24.33
N GLY A 336 11.47 17.59 -23.30
CA GLY A 336 12.92 17.76 -23.41
C GLY A 336 13.42 19.20 -23.58
N VAL A 337 12.53 20.20 -23.68
CA VAL A 337 12.90 21.61 -23.80
C VAL A 337 12.99 22.22 -22.40
N ALA A 338 14.16 22.78 -22.08
CA ALA A 338 14.45 23.37 -20.78
C ALA A 338 13.66 24.67 -20.53
N GLY A 339 13.21 24.83 -19.29
CA GLY A 339 12.65 26.06 -18.77
C GLY A 339 11.13 26.02 -18.63
N ALA A 340 10.65 26.50 -17.47
CA ALA A 340 9.23 26.69 -17.22
C ALA A 340 8.57 27.63 -18.26
N ARG A 341 9.33 28.46 -18.99
CA ARG A 341 8.81 29.31 -20.08
C ARG A 341 8.06 28.55 -21.18
N ALA A 342 8.38 27.28 -21.44
CA ALA A 342 7.63 26.44 -22.38
C ALA A 342 6.21 26.07 -21.88
N ILE A 343 5.97 26.16 -20.57
CA ILE A 343 4.64 26.00 -19.93
C ILE A 343 3.84 27.32 -20.00
N ILE A 344 4.49 28.46 -20.30
CA ILE A 344 4.03 29.81 -19.87
C ILE A 344 3.66 30.76 -21.03
N GLU A 345 3.67 30.35 -22.31
CA GLU A 345 3.24 31.25 -23.41
C GLU A 345 1.72 31.22 -23.69
N ASP A 346 0.87 31.33 -22.64
CA ASP A 346 -0.51 31.83 -22.82
C ASP A 346 -0.59 33.30 -22.35
N PRO A 347 -0.78 34.27 -23.27
CA PRO A 347 -0.91 35.69 -22.93
C PRO A 347 -2.15 36.04 -22.09
N ASN A 348 -3.04 35.08 -21.80
CA ASN A 348 -4.23 35.28 -20.97
C ASN A 348 -4.09 34.76 -19.52
N LEU A 349 -2.98 34.10 -19.17
CA LEU A 349 -2.74 33.64 -17.81
C LEU A 349 -2.36 34.82 -16.91
N LYS A 350 -3.27 35.17 -16.00
CA LYS A 350 -2.94 36.07 -14.88
C LYS A 350 -1.98 35.34 -13.96
N ALA A 351 -0.74 35.81 -13.89
CA ALA A 351 0.17 35.48 -12.80
C ALA A 351 -0.48 35.88 -11.46
N LEU A 352 -1.12 34.92 -10.79
CA LEU A 352 -1.41 35.02 -9.36
C LEU A 352 -0.12 34.61 -8.65
N GLU A 353 0.89 35.49 -8.70
CA GLU A 353 2.25 35.55 -8.11
C GLU A 353 3.04 34.27 -7.72
N GLU A 354 2.43 33.10 -7.56
CA GLU A 354 3.08 31.83 -7.19
C GLU A 354 2.40 30.59 -7.80
N VAL A 355 1.34 30.76 -8.62
CA VAL A 355 0.61 29.67 -9.28
C VAL A 355 0.63 29.85 -10.80
N LEU A 356 1.21 28.88 -11.53
CA LEU A 356 1.13 28.82 -13.00
C LEU A 356 0.25 27.63 -13.40
N GLU A 357 -0.70 27.89 -14.30
CA GLU A 357 -1.66 26.92 -14.81
C GLU A 357 -1.37 26.58 -16.28
N ALA A 358 -1.30 25.30 -16.62
CA ALA A 358 -1.12 24.83 -17.99
C ALA A 358 -1.87 23.52 -18.23
N GLN A 359 -1.70 22.92 -19.41
CA GLN A 359 -2.26 21.60 -19.73
C GLN A 359 -1.20 20.63 -20.26
N LEU A 360 -1.30 19.37 -19.84
CA LEU A 360 -0.57 18.22 -20.40
C LEU A 360 -1.61 17.24 -20.94
N GLU A 361 -1.72 17.07 -22.26
CA GLU A 361 -2.75 16.24 -22.90
C GLU A 361 -4.19 16.51 -22.38
N GLY A 362 -4.50 17.79 -22.09
CA GLY A 362 -5.80 18.21 -21.55
C GLY A 362 -5.95 18.10 -20.02
N PHE A 363 -4.96 17.56 -19.31
CA PHE A 363 -4.92 17.54 -17.84
C PHE A 363 -4.31 18.81 -17.27
N HIS A 364 -4.88 19.31 -16.17
CA HIS A 364 -4.46 20.58 -15.60
C HIS A 364 -3.15 20.44 -14.84
N ILE A 365 -2.17 21.29 -15.14
CA ILE A 365 -0.92 21.39 -14.42
C ILE A 365 -0.94 22.65 -13.56
N THR A 366 -0.61 22.51 -12.28
CA THR A 366 -0.37 23.60 -11.36
C THR A 366 1.07 23.57 -10.89
N TYR A 367 1.81 24.66 -11.10
CA TYR A 367 3.09 24.90 -10.44
C TYR A 367 2.89 25.76 -9.19
N ARG A 368 3.61 25.46 -8.10
CA ARG A 368 3.69 26.28 -6.89
C ARG A 368 5.12 26.36 -6.36
N LYS A 369 5.55 27.57 -5.99
CA LYS A 369 6.68 27.77 -5.08
C LYS A 369 6.16 27.75 -3.66
N LEU A 370 6.55 26.75 -2.86
CA LEU A 370 6.08 26.63 -1.47
C LEU A 370 6.95 27.47 -0.54
N ASP A 371 8.26 27.46 -0.77
CA ASP A 371 9.24 28.33 -0.11
C ASP A 371 10.52 28.47 -0.97
N ALA A 372 11.63 28.94 -0.39
CA ALA A 372 12.90 29.11 -1.10
C ALA A 372 13.62 27.80 -1.45
N LYS A 373 13.25 26.68 -0.82
CA LYS A 373 13.85 25.35 -0.97
C LYS A 373 12.88 24.35 -1.59
N GLN A 374 11.60 24.71 -1.72
CA GLN A 374 10.52 23.82 -2.14
C GLN A 374 9.72 24.35 -3.32
N HIS A 375 9.60 23.49 -4.33
CA HIS A 375 8.72 23.71 -5.47
C HIS A 375 7.86 22.48 -5.70
N ARG A 376 6.65 22.67 -6.23
CA ARG A 376 5.73 21.59 -6.54
C ARG A 376 5.10 21.78 -7.92
N ILE A 377 5.12 20.73 -8.72
CA ILE A 377 4.31 20.58 -9.92
C ILE A 377 3.24 19.54 -9.59
N ARG A 378 1.97 19.88 -9.82
CA ARG A 378 0.83 18.98 -9.63
C ARG A 378 0.08 18.85 -10.94
N ILE A 379 -0.23 17.60 -11.33
CA ILE A 379 -1.02 17.27 -12.51
C ILE A 379 -2.34 16.69 -12.00
N ASP A 380 -3.45 17.39 -12.19
CA ASP A 380 -4.78 16.99 -11.75
C ASP A 380 -5.53 16.26 -12.86
N PHE A 381 -5.95 15.02 -12.58
CA PHE A 381 -6.65 14.18 -13.54
C PHE A 381 -8.16 14.36 -13.52
N ASN A 382 -8.72 14.76 -12.37
CA ASN A 382 -10.14 15.01 -12.25
C ASN A 382 -10.51 15.83 -11.00
N ARG A 383 -11.79 16.20 -10.93
CA ARG A 383 -12.37 16.93 -9.80
C ARG A 383 -12.46 16.14 -8.49
N ALA A 384 -12.33 14.81 -8.54
CA ALA A 384 -12.29 14.00 -7.32
C ALA A 384 -10.91 14.06 -6.64
N GLY A 385 -9.91 14.72 -7.26
CA GLY A 385 -8.61 15.02 -6.66
C GLY A 385 -7.52 14.00 -6.99
N ASP A 386 -7.75 13.12 -7.97
CA ASP A 386 -6.70 12.27 -8.52
C ASP A 386 -5.59 13.13 -9.11
N ALA A 387 -4.35 12.86 -8.75
CA ALA A 387 -3.23 13.65 -9.23
C ALA A 387 -1.88 12.97 -9.03
N ILE A 388 -0.91 13.44 -9.81
CA ILE A 388 0.51 13.23 -9.55
C ILE A 388 1.12 14.55 -9.09
N SER A 389 1.96 14.52 -8.06
CA SER A 389 2.75 15.68 -7.65
C SER A 389 4.24 15.34 -7.67
N LEU A 390 5.02 16.18 -8.35
CA LEU A 390 6.47 16.23 -8.27
C LEU A 390 6.82 17.37 -7.34
N GLN A 391 7.63 17.12 -6.32
CA GLN A 391 8.03 18.12 -5.35
C GLN A 391 9.54 18.09 -5.18
N THR A 392 10.18 19.25 -5.12
CA THR A 392 11.60 19.35 -4.76
C THR A 392 11.77 19.78 -3.32
N TYR A 393 12.84 19.29 -2.69
CA TYR A 393 13.39 19.82 -1.46
C TYR A 393 14.91 19.82 -1.58
N LYS A 394 15.53 21.01 -1.70
CA LYS A 394 16.96 21.13 -2.05
C LYS A 394 17.27 20.31 -3.31
N ASP A 395 18.22 19.38 -3.26
CA ASP A 395 18.63 18.52 -4.38
C ASP A 395 17.75 17.29 -4.58
N TRP A 396 16.75 17.07 -3.73
CA TRP A 396 15.90 15.88 -3.76
C TRP A 396 14.59 16.15 -4.47
N VAL A 397 14.07 15.12 -5.14
CA VAL A 397 12.72 15.06 -5.68
C VAL A 397 11.89 14.05 -4.89
N ALA A 398 10.62 14.36 -4.69
CA ALA A 398 9.61 13.45 -4.19
C ALA A 398 8.49 13.35 -5.23
N VAL A 399 7.99 12.14 -5.43
CA VAL A 399 6.83 11.87 -6.29
C VAL A 399 5.71 11.33 -5.41
N SER A 400 4.51 11.87 -5.55
CA SER A 400 3.31 11.33 -4.90
C SER A 400 2.18 11.18 -5.90
N VAL A 401 1.42 10.11 -5.78
CA VAL A 401 0.26 9.81 -6.60
C VAL A 401 -0.94 9.61 -5.69
N LYS A 402 -1.96 10.43 -5.89
CA LYS A 402 -3.23 10.34 -5.19
C LYS A 402 -4.25 9.71 -6.13
N ALA A 403 -4.82 8.57 -5.73
CA ALA A 403 -5.85 7.86 -6.47
C ALA A 403 -7.14 7.76 -5.63
N ASN A 404 -8.02 8.75 -5.79
CA ASN A 404 -9.35 8.77 -5.16
C ASN A 404 -10.38 8.00 -6.01
N LYS A 405 -10.26 8.01 -7.35
CA LYS A 405 -11.04 7.13 -8.24
C LYS A 405 -10.20 5.96 -8.71
N LYS A 406 -10.54 4.78 -8.20
CA LYS A 406 -9.79 3.53 -8.44
C LYS A 406 -9.72 3.14 -9.90
N GLU A 407 -10.80 3.40 -10.64
CA GLU A 407 -10.95 2.99 -12.03
C GLU A 407 -9.89 3.63 -12.93
N ASN A 408 -9.40 4.83 -12.57
CA ASN A 408 -8.39 5.56 -13.34
C ASN A 408 -6.98 4.99 -13.19
N PHE A 409 -6.75 4.14 -12.19
CA PHE A 409 -5.43 3.55 -11.92
C PHE A 409 -5.46 2.03 -12.01
N LYS A 410 -6.59 1.42 -12.39
CA LYS A 410 -6.71 -0.03 -12.57
C LYS A 410 -5.76 -0.49 -13.68
N GLY A 411 -4.91 -1.47 -13.36
CA GLY A 411 -3.87 -1.96 -14.27
C GLY A 411 -2.54 -1.21 -14.16
N THR A 412 -2.43 -0.27 -13.22
CA THR A 412 -1.15 0.36 -12.89
C THR A 412 -0.20 -0.65 -12.23
N MET A 413 1.05 -0.65 -12.69
CA MET A 413 2.17 -1.41 -12.13
C MET A 413 3.43 -0.54 -12.06
N GLY A 414 4.47 -0.99 -11.37
CA GLY A 414 5.73 -0.25 -11.18
C GLY A 414 6.28 -0.45 -9.76
N LEU A 415 7.27 0.34 -9.37
CA LEU A 415 7.78 0.34 -7.99
C LEU A 415 6.72 0.67 -6.94
N MET A 416 5.66 1.41 -7.29
CA MET A 416 4.52 1.63 -6.40
C MET A 416 3.69 0.35 -6.15
N GLY A 417 4.04 -0.77 -6.80
CA GLY A 417 3.30 -2.03 -6.75
C GLY A 417 2.09 -2.03 -7.69
N ARG A 418 1.41 -3.17 -7.75
CA ARG A 418 0.17 -3.33 -8.53
C ARG A 418 -1.01 -2.67 -7.82
N PHE A 419 -1.68 -1.75 -8.47
CA PHE A 419 -2.88 -1.11 -7.94
C PHE A 419 -4.06 -2.12 -7.83
N PRO A 420 -4.93 -2.05 -6.79
CA PRO A 420 -4.93 -1.11 -5.66
C PRO A 420 -4.12 -1.55 -4.45
N ASN A 421 -3.63 -2.79 -4.41
CA ASN A 421 -3.11 -3.40 -3.18
C ASN A 421 -1.63 -3.13 -2.92
N GLY A 422 -0.87 -2.76 -3.96
CA GLY A 422 0.58 -2.58 -3.88
C GLY A 422 1.34 -3.90 -3.88
N ASP A 423 0.75 -4.97 -4.42
CA ASP A 423 1.46 -6.24 -4.57
C ASP A 423 2.75 -5.98 -5.38
N LEU A 424 3.89 -6.45 -4.86
CA LEU A 424 5.19 -6.32 -5.53
C LEU A 424 5.27 -7.36 -6.65
N VAL A 425 4.70 -7.03 -7.81
CA VAL A 425 4.61 -7.93 -8.96
C VAL A 425 5.64 -7.54 -10.02
N ALA A 426 6.35 -8.52 -10.56
CA ALA A 426 7.29 -8.34 -11.65
C ALA A 426 6.61 -7.86 -12.95
N ARG A 427 7.39 -7.50 -13.96
CA ARG A 427 6.85 -6.97 -15.25
C ARG A 427 5.97 -7.96 -15.99
N ASP A 428 6.08 -9.25 -15.70
CA ASP A 428 5.21 -10.29 -16.25
C ASP A 428 3.75 -10.20 -15.77
N GLY A 429 3.48 -9.38 -14.75
CA GLY A 429 2.14 -9.19 -14.18
C GLY A 429 1.66 -10.32 -13.27
N VAL A 430 2.50 -11.32 -13.01
CA VAL A 430 2.10 -12.55 -12.30
C VAL A 430 3.05 -12.88 -11.16
N SER A 431 4.36 -12.75 -11.34
CA SER A 431 5.36 -13.16 -10.36
C SER A 431 5.42 -12.17 -9.19
N VAL A 432 5.13 -12.65 -7.97
CA VAL A 432 5.24 -11.85 -6.74
C VAL A 432 6.66 -11.92 -6.19
N MET A 433 7.23 -10.78 -5.84
CA MET A 433 8.62 -10.63 -5.37
C MET A 433 8.64 -10.19 -3.91
N ALA A 434 9.21 -11.00 -3.03
CA ALA A 434 9.37 -10.66 -1.61
C ALA A 434 10.63 -9.84 -1.33
N ASP A 435 11.69 -10.05 -2.12
CA ASP A 435 12.94 -9.29 -2.03
C ASP A 435 12.78 -7.93 -2.70
N THR A 436 12.85 -6.87 -1.89
CA THR A 436 12.62 -5.48 -2.32
C THR A 436 13.75 -4.94 -3.19
N ASP A 437 14.98 -5.42 -3.01
CA ASP A 437 16.11 -5.03 -3.86
C ASP A 437 16.00 -5.71 -5.24
N ALA A 438 15.63 -6.99 -5.26
CA ALA A 438 15.35 -7.69 -6.51
C ALA A 438 14.14 -7.05 -7.24
N PHE A 439 13.09 -6.70 -6.50
CA PHE A 439 11.94 -5.98 -7.04
C PHE A 439 12.31 -4.59 -7.60
N GLY A 440 13.17 -3.87 -6.88
CA GLY A 440 13.71 -2.58 -7.33
C GLY A 440 14.44 -2.70 -8.68
N LYS A 441 15.29 -3.71 -8.82
CA LYS A 441 16.02 -4.01 -10.05
C LYS A 441 15.11 -4.49 -11.17
N GLU A 442 14.09 -5.30 -10.87
CA GLU A 442 13.08 -5.72 -11.85
C GLU A 442 12.43 -4.50 -12.51
N TRP A 443 12.18 -3.43 -11.76
CA TRP A 443 11.59 -2.19 -12.26
C TRP A 443 12.61 -1.14 -12.75
N GLN A 444 13.85 -1.53 -13.02
CA GLN A 444 14.82 -0.69 -13.74
C GLN A 444 14.40 -0.44 -15.18
N VAL A 445 14.43 0.82 -15.65
CA VAL A 445 14.18 1.17 -17.05
C VAL A 445 15.11 0.39 -17.98
N LEU A 446 14.52 -0.37 -18.91
CA LEU A 446 15.25 -1.22 -19.85
C LEU A 446 15.65 -0.43 -21.09
N ALA A 447 16.72 -0.87 -21.77
CA ALA A 447 17.15 -0.27 -23.03
C ALA A 447 16.11 -0.39 -24.17
N SER A 448 15.14 -1.30 -24.04
CA SER A 448 14.00 -1.44 -24.95
C SER A 448 12.83 -0.51 -24.65
N GLU A 449 12.84 0.17 -23.50
CA GLU A 449 11.81 1.12 -23.09
C GLU A 449 12.15 2.54 -23.56
N PRO A 450 11.15 3.42 -23.77
CA PRO A 450 11.41 4.79 -24.17
C PRO A 450 12.18 5.54 -23.09
N MET A 451 13.21 6.27 -23.51
CA MET A 451 13.96 7.17 -22.64
C MET A 451 13.15 8.45 -22.44
N LEU A 452 12.60 8.63 -21.24
CA LEU A 452 11.74 9.77 -20.90
C LEU A 452 12.51 11.00 -20.42
N PHE A 453 13.73 10.83 -19.90
CA PHE A 453 14.57 11.94 -19.45
C PHE A 453 15.19 12.68 -20.63
N HIS A 454 15.36 14.00 -20.51
CA HIS A 454 16.01 14.81 -21.55
C HIS A 454 17.49 14.44 -21.77
N SER A 455 18.14 13.80 -20.79
CA SER A 455 19.56 13.44 -20.80
C SER A 455 19.82 12.03 -20.27
N ILE A 456 20.90 11.40 -20.76
CA ILE A 456 21.33 10.05 -20.36
C ILE A 456 21.94 10.14 -18.96
N GLY A 457 21.47 9.30 -18.04
CA GLY A 457 21.97 9.23 -16.66
C GLY A 457 23.36 8.58 -16.54
N ASN A 458 23.88 8.55 -15.32
CA ASN A 458 25.21 7.99 -15.02
C ASN A 458 25.28 6.45 -15.18
N VAL A 459 24.15 5.76 -15.01
CA VAL A 459 24.01 4.32 -15.26
C VAL A 459 23.10 4.14 -16.46
N PRO A 460 23.63 3.75 -17.64
CA PRO A 460 22.81 3.51 -18.82
C PRO A 460 21.82 2.37 -18.57
N ALA A 461 20.67 2.41 -19.22
CA ALA A 461 19.65 1.34 -19.18
C ALA A 461 20.16 -0.05 -19.64
N SER A 462 21.36 -0.13 -20.22
CA SER A 462 22.04 -1.37 -20.59
C SER A 462 22.89 -2.00 -19.48
N MET A 463 23.06 -1.34 -18.34
CA MET A 463 23.81 -1.83 -17.17
C MET A 463 22.85 -2.07 -16.01
N GLU A 464 23.06 -3.14 -15.24
CA GLU A 464 22.28 -3.39 -14.03
C GLU A 464 22.38 -2.22 -13.05
N CYS A 465 21.27 -1.91 -12.36
CA CYS A 465 21.20 -0.84 -11.37
C CYS A 465 22.32 -1.01 -10.33
N ALA A 466 23.14 0.03 -10.18
CA ALA A 466 24.22 0.01 -9.21
C ALA A 466 23.63 0.00 -7.79
N MET A 467 24.11 -0.89 -6.92
CA MET A 467 23.74 -0.92 -5.50
C MET A 467 24.93 -0.44 -4.66
N PRO A 468 24.70 0.24 -3.52
CA PRO A 468 25.73 0.46 -2.52
C PRO A 468 26.35 -0.89 -2.09
N SER A 469 27.68 -0.97 -1.93
CA SER A 469 28.33 -2.28 -1.68
C SER A 469 28.07 -2.78 -0.25
N GLU A 470 27.64 -4.04 -0.11
CA GLU A 470 27.20 -4.64 1.17
C GLU A 470 28.18 -4.43 2.36
N LYS A 471 29.48 -4.65 2.13
CA LYS A 471 30.54 -4.43 3.14
C LYS A 471 30.78 -2.96 3.46
N ALA A 472 30.56 -2.07 2.50
CA ALA A 472 30.64 -0.63 2.74
C ALA A 472 29.38 -0.13 3.46
N THR A 473 28.20 -0.63 3.12
CA THR A 473 26.93 -0.21 3.74
C THR A 473 26.90 -0.42 5.24
N GLU A 474 27.24 -1.58 5.79
CA GLU A 474 27.06 -1.79 7.24
C GLU A 474 28.10 -1.05 8.09
N GLU A 475 29.39 -1.13 7.71
CA GLU A 475 30.46 -0.44 8.42
C GLU A 475 30.41 1.09 8.20
N GLN A 476 30.11 1.56 6.99
CA GLN A 476 29.99 3.00 6.74
C GLN A 476 28.67 3.57 7.25
N ARG A 477 27.54 2.84 7.25
CA ARG A 477 26.29 3.29 7.88
C ARG A 477 26.48 3.42 9.39
N LYS A 478 27.03 2.40 10.07
CA LYS A 478 27.33 2.47 11.51
C LYS A 478 28.34 3.58 11.84
N ARG A 479 29.40 3.69 11.06
CA ARG A 479 30.43 4.73 11.26
C ARG A 479 29.90 6.13 10.97
N ARG A 480 29.20 6.35 9.84
CA ARG A 480 28.75 7.69 9.44
C ARG A 480 27.53 8.18 10.21
N LEU A 481 26.58 7.31 10.56
CA LEU A 481 25.51 7.68 11.49
C LEU A 481 26.08 7.99 12.89
N GLY A 482 27.17 7.32 13.30
CA GLY A 482 27.90 7.63 14.53
C GLY A 482 28.83 8.85 14.45
N GLU A 483 29.24 9.26 13.24
CA GLU A 483 30.02 10.48 12.95
C GLU A 483 29.13 11.68 12.62
N SER A 484 27.80 11.51 12.56
CA SER A 484 26.84 12.61 12.43
C SER A 484 27.10 13.63 13.54
N SER A 485 27.31 14.88 13.16
CA SER A 485 27.40 15.98 14.12
C SER A 485 26.04 16.32 14.75
N ILE A 486 24.95 15.87 14.11
CA ILE A 486 23.60 15.95 14.64
C ILE A 486 23.34 14.75 15.54
N SER A 487 22.92 15.01 16.78
CA SER A 487 22.54 13.94 17.71
C SER A 487 21.16 13.36 17.35
N THR A 488 20.90 12.10 17.70
CA THR A 488 19.57 11.48 17.53
C THR A 488 18.46 12.32 18.16
N LYS A 489 18.73 12.94 19.32
CA LYS A 489 17.77 13.82 20.00
C LYS A 489 17.46 15.08 19.20
N ASP A 490 18.47 15.69 18.57
CA ASP A 490 18.26 16.87 17.73
C ASP A 490 17.49 16.50 16.44
N ALA A 491 17.76 15.33 15.87
CA ALA A 491 17.01 14.79 14.74
C ALA A 491 15.54 14.50 15.09
N GLU A 492 15.28 13.84 16.23
CA GLU A 492 13.93 13.64 16.77
C GLU A 492 13.19 14.97 16.96
N GLN A 493 13.88 15.99 17.46
CA GLN A 493 13.31 17.32 17.65
C GLN A 493 13.00 18.01 16.33
N ALA A 494 13.88 17.90 15.32
CA ALA A 494 13.63 18.43 13.98
C ALA A 494 12.40 17.77 13.33
N CYS A 495 12.26 16.44 13.50
CA CYS A 495 11.17 15.65 12.95
C CYS A 495 9.91 15.61 13.82
N ALA A 496 9.84 16.36 14.93
CA ALA A 496 8.75 16.27 15.90
C ALA A 496 7.35 16.61 15.31
N ARG A 497 7.31 17.42 14.25
CA ARG A 497 6.08 17.81 13.54
C ARG A 497 5.70 16.88 12.40
N VAL A 498 6.60 15.99 11.99
CA VAL A 498 6.33 14.97 10.98
C VAL A 498 5.33 13.96 11.55
N SER A 499 4.45 13.48 10.66
CA SER A 499 3.46 12.46 11.00
C SER A 499 4.17 11.27 11.68
N PRO A 500 3.55 10.61 12.68
CA PRO A 500 4.14 9.41 13.28
C PRO A 500 4.56 8.38 12.23
N TYR A 501 3.74 8.25 11.17
CA TYR A 501 3.97 7.37 10.05
C TYR A 501 5.29 7.63 9.30
N ASP A 502 5.70 8.88 9.13
CA ASP A 502 6.91 9.26 8.37
C ASP A 502 8.10 9.67 9.27
N ARG A 503 7.91 9.68 10.59
CA ARG A 503 8.87 10.26 11.52
C ARG A 503 10.21 9.53 11.53
N ASP A 504 10.19 8.20 11.50
CA ASP A 504 11.41 7.39 11.52
C ASP A 504 12.27 7.62 10.26
N GLN A 505 11.60 7.75 9.10
CA GLN A 505 12.23 8.09 7.82
C GLN A 505 12.84 9.49 7.86
N CYS A 506 12.11 10.48 8.40
CA CYS A 506 12.64 11.82 8.62
C CYS A 506 13.89 11.83 9.51
N ILE A 507 13.85 11.12 10.65
CA ILE A 507 14.98 11.06 11.58
C ILE A 507 16.18 10.43 10.89
N PHE A 508 15.95 9.35 10.14
CA PHE A 508 16.99 8.68 9.38
C PHE A 508 17.64 9.62 8.36
N ASP A 509 16.85 10.32 7.56
CA ASP A 509 17.33 11.25 6.53
C ASP A 509 18.12 12.42 7.13
N VAL A 510 17.66 12.98 8.24
CA VAL A 510 18.38 14.05 8.95
C VAL A 510 19.77 13.57 9.41
N LEU A 511 19.86 12.35 9.93
CA LEU A 511 21.13 11.76 10.37
C LEU A 511 22.02 11.33 9.19
N ALA A 512 21.43 10.75 8.15
CA ALA A 512 22.14 10.25 6.97
C ALA A 512 22.72 11.38 6.12
N THR A 513 22.02 12.52 6.06
CA THR A 513 22.47 13.74 5.38
C THR A 513 23.32 14.63 6.27
N ASN A 514 23.26 14.43 7.59
CA ASN A 514 23.81 15.33 8.60
C ASN A 514 23.30 16.77 8.42
N ASP A 515 21.99 16.91 8.16
CA ASP A 515 21.32 18.18 7.88
C ASP A 515 19.90 18.24 8.47
N MET A 516 19.70 19.03 9.53
CA MET A 516 18.40 19.15 10.23
C MET A 516 17.29 19.74 9.37
N ASP A 517 17.63 20.54 8.35
CA ASP A 517 16.62 21.12 7.47
C ASP A 517 15.90 20.04 6.65
N MET A 518 16.51 18.85 6.47
CA MET A 518 15.88 17.75 5.72
C MET A 518 14.55 17.28 6.32
N ALA A 519 14.26 17.60 7.58
CA ALA A 519 12.94 17.40 8.16
C ALA A 519 11.82 18.13 7.39
N GLY A 520 12.15 19.22 6.66
CA GLY A 520 11.19 19.92 5.81
C GLY A 520 10.82 19.17 4.52
N ALA A 521 11.49 18.06 4.18
CA ALA A 521 11.12 17.23 3.03
C ALA A 521 9.87 16.35 3.30
N TYR A 522 9.43 16.28 4.56
CA TYR A 522 8.32 15.50 5.09
C TYR A 522 7.18 16.41 5.55
#